data_AF-A0A852AHX7-F1
#
_entry.id   AF-A0A852AHX7-F1
#
_cell.length_a   1.000
_cell.length_b   1.000
_cell.length_c   1.000
_cell.angle_alpha   90.00
_cell.angle_beta   90.00
_cell.angle_gamma   90.00
#
_symmetry.space_group_name_H-M   'P 1'
#
loop_
_entity.id
_entity.type
_entity.pdbx_description
1 polymer ?
#
loop_
_entity_poly.entity_id
_entity_poly.type
_entity_poly.pdbx_seq_one_letter_code
_entity_poly.pdbx_strand_id
1 'polypeptide(L)'
;FCPPRLLVGAPWDGDGRGDIYRCHVGPQNSSCAKANLGAAVPWLSSSAGHLGMTLVESKDGGLVACAPLWSQQCGTSVFSSGRCARLDRDLQLVATVAPTAQRCSTFMDIVVLLDGSNSIYPWEEVQAFLGNILARFFIGPGQTQV
;
A
#
# COMPACT_ATOMS: atom_id res chain seq x y z
N PHE A 1 35.25 2.24 -12.14
CA PHE A 1 34.10 3.14 -12.37
C PHE A 1 32.84 2.29 -12.46
N CYS A 2 31.87 2.49 -11.56
CA CYS A 2 30.54 1.90 -11.71
C CYS A 2 29.73 2.87 -12.58
N PRO A 3 29.21 2.46 -13.75
CA PRO A 3 28.44 3.36 -14.61
C PRO A 3 27.16 3.81 -13.86
N PRO A 4 26.73 5.07 -14.03
CA PRO A 4 25.49 5.55 -13.44
C PRO A 4 24.30 4.71 -13.93
N ARG A 5 23.40 4.37 -13.02
CA ARG A 5 22.19 3.57 -13.28
C ARG A 5 20.98 4.42 -12.92
N LEU A 6 20.00 4.48 -13.83
CA LEU A 6 18.71 5.11 -13.57
C LEU A 6 17.70 4.01 -13.21
N LEU A 7 16.97 4.20 -12.12
CA LEU A 7 15.87 3.33 -11.72
C LEU A 7 14.55 4.02 -12.06
N VAL A 8 13.64 3.28 -12.67
CA VAL A 8 12.33 3.79 -13.10
C VAL A 8 11.24 2.88 -12.55
N GLY A 9 10.27 3.46 -11.86
CA GLY A 9 9.10 2.71 -11.39
C GLY A 9 8.08 2.52 -12.51
N ALA A 10 7.48 1.34 -12.58
CA ALA A 10 6.43 0.99 -13.54
C ALA A 10 5.21 0.43 -12.79
N PRO A 11 4.42 1.28 -12.10
CA PRO A 11 3.37 0.84 -11.17
C PRO A 11 2.19 0.11 -11.83
N TRP A 12 2.04 0.17 -13.16
CA TRP A 12 0.97 -0.53 -13.87
C TRP A 12 1.40 -1.88 -14.48
N ASP A 13 2.69 -2.17 -14.46
CA ASP A 13 3.23 -3.39 -15.05
C ASP A 13 2.73 -4.65 -14.30
N GLY A 14 2.52 -5.75 -15.04
CA GLY A 14 2.01 -7.01 -14.50
C GLY A 14 0.60 -6.92 -13.90
N ASP A 15 -0.32 -6.22 -14.58
CA ASP A 15 -1.71 -5.95 -14.17
C ASP A 15 -1.82 -5.16 -12.86
N GLY A 16 -1.05 -4.08 -12.74
CA GLY A 16 -1.08 -3.21 -11.57
C GLY A 16 -0.35 -3.74 -10.33
N ARG A 17 0.36 -4.89 -10.44
CA ARG A 17 1.32 -5.31 -9.40
C ARG A 17 2.47 -4.32 -9.27
N GLY A 18 2.93 -3.81 -10.41
CA GLY A 18 4.04 -2.90 -10.53
C GLY A 18 5.39 -3.59 -10.45
N ASP A 19 6.40 -2.96 -11.04
CA ASP A 19 7.80 -3.37 -10.96
C ASP A 19 8.73 -2.15 -11.09
N ILE A 20 10.04 -2.39 -11.05
CA ILE A 20 11.08 -1.39 -11.27
C ILE A 20 11.91 -1.82 -12.47
N TYR A 21 12.37 -0.84 -13.23
CA TYR A 21 13.25 -1.03 -14.37
C TYR A 21 14.60 -0.40 -14.10
N ARG A 22 15.66 -1.09 -14.50
CA ARG A 22 17.04 -0.58 -14.50
C ARG A 22 17.39 -0.13 -15.91
N CYS A 23 17.66 1.16 -16.06
CA CYS A 23 18.08 1.76 -17.31
C CYS A 23 19.57 2.14 -17.24
N HIS A 24 20.31 1.82 -18.30
CA HIS A 24 21.70 2.26 -18.43
C HIS A 24 21.73 3.75 -18.75
N VAL A 25 22.60 4.51 -18.09
CA VAL A 25 22.82 5.93 -18.42
C VAL A 25 24.10 6.00 -19.25
N GLY A 26 23.96 6.25 -20.55
CA GLY A 26 25.04 6.12 -21.54
C GLY A 26 24.65 6.64 -22.94
N PRO A 27 25.28 6.15 -24.02
CA PRO A 27 25.03 6.64 -25.38
C PRO A 27 23.59 6.40 -25.85
N GLN A 28 23.18 7.08 -26.92
CA GLN A 28 21.81 7.00 -27.45
C GLN A 28 21.36 5.55 -27.69
N ASN A 29 20.10 5.25 -27.35
CA ASN A 29 19.48 3.91 -27.30
C ASN A 29 19.82 3.05 -26.06
N SER A 30 19.92 3.65 -24.88
CA SER A 30 20.00 2.86 -23.66
C SER A 30 18.69 2.10 -23.40
N SER A 31 18.81 0.78 -23.19
CA SER A 31 17.67 -0.08 -22.88
C SER A 31 17.44 -0.15 -21.37
N CYS A 32 16.17 -0.32 -21.01
CA CYS A 32 15.73 -0.57 -19.65
C CYS A 32 15.39 -2.06 -19.50
N ALA A 33 15.95 -2.70 -18.49
CA ALA A 33 15.63 -4.08 -18.14
C ALA A 33 14.72 -4.12 -16.92
N LYS A 34 13.65 -4.92 -16.98
CA LYS A 34 12.75 -5.17 -15.85
C LYS A 34 13.50 -5.90 -14.73
N ALA A 35 13.33 -5.46 -13.49
CA ALA A 35 13.97 -6.07 -12.32
C ALA A 35 13.37 -7.44 -11.95
N ASN A 36 12.12 -7.71 -12.36
CA ASN A 36 11.39 -8.96 -12.08
C ASN A 36 11.27 -9.22 -10.57
N LEU A 37 10.89 -8.19 -9.81
CA LEU A 37 10.77 -8.27 -8.36
C LEU A 37 9.65 -9.19 -7.88
N GLY A 38 8.73 -9.58 -8.76
CA GLY A 38 7.62 -10.49 -8.42
C GLY A 38 8.06 -11.83 -7.81
N ALA A 39 9.24 -12.35 -8.19
CA ALA A 39 9.80 -13.56 -7.59
C ALA A 39 10.62 -13.29 -6.31
N ALA A 40 11.30 -12.15 -6.24
CA ALA A 40 12.16 -11.76 -5.11
C ALA A 40 11.36 -11.21 -3.91
N VAL A 41 10.13 -10.74 -4.15
CA VAL A 41 9.29 -10.09 -3.14
C VAL A 41 7.93 -10.81 -3.05
N PRO A 42 7.80 -11.80 -2.14
CA PRO A 42 6.66 -12.73 -2.13
C PRO A 42 5.28 -12.08 -2.08
N TRP A 43 5.15 -10.94 -1.39
CA TRP A 43 3.87 -10.24 -1.19
C TRP A 43 3.39 -9.44 -2.41
N LEU A 44 4.24 -9.24 -3.43
CA LEU A 44 3.81 -8.64 -4.71
C LEU A 44 2.90 -9.57 -5.51
N SER A 45 2.98 -10.88 -5.28
CA SER A 45 2.13 -11.86 -5.96
C SER A 45 0.67 -11.76 -5.57
N SER A 46 0.38 -11.16 -4.40
CA SER A 46 -0.89 -11.30 -3.70
C SER A 46 -1.98 -10.32 -4.14
N SER A 47 -1.61 -9.17 -4.71
CA SER A 47 -2.58 -8.12 -5.10
C SER A 47 -1.93 -7.03 -5.96
N ALA A 48 -2.72 -6.30 -6.75
CA ALA A 48 -2.29 -5.07 -7.42
C ALA A 48 -1.93 -4.00 -6.39
N GLY A 49 -0.64 -3.87 -6.09
CA GLY A 49 -0.12 -2.91 -5.10
C GLY A 49 0.50 -1.66 -5.70
N HIS A 50 0.71 -1.64 -7.02
CA HIS A 50 1.35 -0.57 -7.77
C HIS A 50 2.76 -0.24 -7.26
N LEU A 51 3.61 -1.27 -7.13
CA LEU A 51 5.00 -1.09 -6.76
C LEU A 51 5.73 -0.16 -7.73
N GLY A 52 6.55 0.73 -7.18
CA GLY A 52 7.35 1.66 -7.97
C GLY A 52 6.69 3.03 -8.14
N MET A 53 5.49 3.25 -7.57
CA MET A 53 4.94 4.60 -7.42
C MET A 53 5.82 5.53 -6.57
N THR A 54 6.60 4.96 -5.65
CA THR A 54 7.58 5.70 -4.86
C THR A 54 8.87 4.92 -4.78
N LEU A 55 9.97 5.58 -5.12
CA LEU A 55 11.33 5.06 -5.05
C LEU A 55 12.20 6.04 -4.26
N VAL A 56 12.97 5.51 -3.32
CA VAL A 56 13.88 6.29 -2.48
C VAL A 56 15.22 5.58 -2.41
N GLU A 57 16.31 6.31 -2.58
CA GLU A 57 17.65 5.76 -2.37
C GLU A 57 17.91 5.52 -0.89
N SER A 58 18.49 4.37 -0.55
CA SER A 58 18.87 4.04 0.82
C SER A 58 20.33 4.39 1.09
N LYS A 59 20.66 4.74 2.34
CA LYS A 59 22.01 5.21 2.73
C LYS A 59 23.14 4.19 2.50
N ASP A 60 22.82 2.90 2.45
CA ASP A 60 23.73 1.80 2.11
C ASP A 60 23.98 1.65 0.59
N GLY A 61 23.35 2.50 -0.23
CA GLY A 61 23.37 2.44 -1.68
C GLY A 61 22.38 1.42 -2.27
N GLY A 62 21.50 0.86 -1.45
CA GLY A 62 20.32 0.14 -1.90
C GLY A 62 19.18 1.10 -2.27
N LEU A 63 17.96 0.58 -2.33
CA LEU A 63 16.77 1.41 -2.50
C LEU A 63 15.60 0.91 -1.66
N VAL A 64 14.58 1.75 -1.52
CA VAL A 64 13.27 1.39 -1.02
C VAL A 64 12.26 1.67 -2.12
N ALA A 65 11.48 0.64 -2.46
CA ALA A 65 10.40 0.75 -3.43
C ALA A 65 9.06 0.46 -2.74
N CYS A 66 8.10 1.36 -2.92
CA CYS A 66 6.81 1.27 -2.25
C CYS A 66 5.66 1.03 -3.22
N ALA A 67 4.69 0.29 -2.70
CA ALA A 67 3.41 -0.08 -3.30
C ALA A 67 2.32 0.50 -2.38
N PRO A 68 1.98 1.80 -2.49
CA PRO A 68 1.12 2.48 -1.51
C PRO A 68 -0.33 2.00 -1.54
N LEU A 69 -0.78 1.39 -2.65
CA LEU A 69 -2.13 0.83 -2.79
C LEU A 69 -2.19 -0.67 -2.46
N TRP A 70 -1.06 -1.28 -2.07
CA TRP A 70 -1.08 -2.64 -1.59
C TRP A 70 -1.99 -2.74 -0.35
N SER A 71 -2.87 -3.74 -0.38
CA SER A 71 -3.93 -3.88 0.60
C SER A 71 -3.95 -5.28 1.20
N GLN A 72 -4.17 -5.35 2.51
CA GLN A 72 -4.33 -6.61 3.24
C GLN A 72 -5.81 -6.89 3.47
N GLN A 73 -6.24 -8.09 3.14
CA GLN A 73 -7.57 -8.55 3.52
C GLN A 73 -7.55 -9.14 4.93
N CYS A 74 -8.45 -8.68 5.78
CA CYS A 74 -8.69 -9.21 7.13
C CYS A 74 -10.18 -9.52 7.28
N GLY A 75 -10.56 -10.79 7.12
CA GLY A 75 -11.96 -11.20 7.05
C GLY A 75 -12.65 -10.62 5.82
N THR A 76 -13.71 -9.83 6.03
CA THR A 76 -14.46 -9.14 4.97
C THR A 76 -13.94 -7.73 4.69
N SER A 77 -12.99 -7.23 5.49
CA SER A 77 -12.47 -5.87 5.38
C SER A 77 -11.13 -5.85 4.63
N VAL A 78 -10.89 -4.77 3.90
CA VAL A 78 -9.64 -4.53 3.15
C VAL A 78 -8.95 -3.30 3.73
N PHE A 79 -7.69 -3.46 4.14
CA PHE A 79 -6.87 -2.41 4.74
C PHE A 79 -5.72 -2.03 3.80
N SER A 80 -5.83 -0.85 3.21
CA SER A 80 -4.82 -0.31 2.27
C SER A 80 -3.75 0.49 3.01
N SER A 81 -2.90 -0.19 3.78
CA SER A 81 -1.80 0.47 4.52
C SER A 81 -0.58 0.78 3.64
N GLY A 82 -0.50 0.17 2.45
CA GLY A 82 0.70 0.15 1.63
C GLY A 82 1.82 -0.73 2.20
N ARG A 83 2.76 -1.12 1.35
CA ARG A 83 3.98 -1.85 1.72
C ARG A 83 5.17 -1.40 0.89
N CYS A 84 6.37 -1.52 1.45
CA CYS A 84 7.60 -1.26 0.72
C CYS A 84 8.57 -2.45 0.82
N ALA A 85 9.39 -2.60 -0.20
CA ALA A 85 10.54 -3.49 -0.24
C ALA A 85 11.81 -2.65 -0.14
N ARG A 86 12.64 -2.93 0.87
CA ARG A 86 14.03 -2.48 0.90
C ARG A 86 14.87 -3.48 0.10
N LEU A 87 15.53 -2.99 -0.93
CA LEU A 87 16.34 -3.76 -1.86
C LEU A 87 17.80 -3.33 -1.76
N ASP A 88 18.72 -4.26 -1.98
CA ASP A 88 20.14 -3.95 -2.10
C ASP A 88 20.49 -3.43 -3.51
N ARG A 89 21.79 -3.28 -3.78
CA ARG A 89 22.33 -2.80 -5.08
C ARG A 89 22.04 -3.76 -6.24
N ASP A 90 21.79 -5.03 -5.95
CA ASP A 90 21.49 -6.08 -6.91
C ASP A 90 19.99 -6.38 -6.98
N LEU A 91 19.18 -5.47 -6.42
CA LEU A 91 17.72 -5.52 -6.39
C LEU A 91 17.19 -6.77 -5.65
N GLN A 92 17.96 -7.31 -4.72
CA GLN A 92 17.53 -8.40 -3.85
C GLN A 92 16.83 -7.86 -2.62
N LEU A 93 15.79 -8.57 -2.17
CA LEU A 93 15.02 -8.18 -0.99
C LEU A 93 15.86 -8.31 0.27
N VAL A 94 16.11 -7.17 0.93
CA VAL A 94 16.76 -7.11 2.24
C VAL A 94 15.72 -7.15 3.35
N ALA A 95 14.64 -6.37 3.21
CA ALA A 95 13.57 -6.30 4.21
C ALA A 95 12.26 -5.82 3.60
N THR A 96 11.15 -6.19 4.23
CA THR A 96 9.85 -5.54 3.99
C THR A 96 9.65 -4.44 5.02
N VAL A 97 9.21 -3.27 4.57
CA VAL A 97 8.87 -2.13 5.41
C VAL A 97 7.37 -1.89 5.31
N ALA A 98 6.65 -2.03 6.42
CA ALA A 98 5.20 -1.87 6.48
C ALA A 98 4.80 -1.36 7.88
N PRO A 99 5.14 -0.10 8.23
CA PRO A 99 5.03 0.39 9.60
C PRO A 99 3.57 0.57 10.05
N THR A 100 2.67 0.85 9.11
CA THR A 100 1.23 0.99 9.31
C THR A 100 0.47 -0.31 9.07
N ALA A 101 1.16 -1.43 8.78
CA ALA A 101 0.49 -2.70 8.62
C ALA A 101 -0.11 -3.14 9.95
N GLN A 102 -1.43 -3.10 10.02
CA GLN A 102 -2.17 -3.59 11.16
C GLN A 102 -2.15 -5.12 11.13
N ARG A 103 -1.94 -5.74 12.30
CA ARG A 103 -2.33 -7.14 12.45
C ARG A 103 -3.84 -7.20 12.22
N CYS A 104 -4.33 -8.27 11.61
CA CYS A 104 -5.77 -8.50 11.51
C CYS A 104 -6.34 -8.67 12.92
N SER A 105 -6.71 -7.53 13.50
CA SER A 105 -7.31 -7.39 14.81
C SER A 105 -8.80 -7.65 14.67
N THR A 106 -9.39 -8.34 15.64
CA THR A 106 -10.84 -8.47 15.75
C THR A 106 -11.49 -7.22 16.37
N PHE A 107 -10.68 -6.29 16.89
CA PHE A 107 -11.12 -5.06 17.55
C PHE A 107 -10.85 -3.86 16.66
N MET A 108 -11.87 -3.04 16.45
CA MET A 108 -11.79 -1.77 15.73
C MET A 108 -12.44 -0.68 16.58
N ASP A 109 -11.87 0.51 16.55
CA ASP A 109 -12.49 1.71 17.11
C ASP A 109 -13.07 2.52 15.94
N ILE A 110 -14.36 2.85 16.00
CA ILE A 110 -15.06 3.53 14.90
C ILE A 110 -15.37 4.96 15.32
N VAL A 111 -14.85 5.93 14.59
CA VAL A 111 -15.18 7.35 14.78
C VAL A 111 -16.04 7.82 13.62
N VAL A 112 -17.27 8.28 13.92
CA VAL A 112 -18.19 8.84 12.92
C VAL A 112 -18.27 10.35 13.14
N LEU A 113 -17.80 11.12 12.15
CA LEU A 113 -17.96 12.58 12.15
C LEU A 113 -19.25 12.94 11.42
N LEU A 114 -20.18 13.58 12.13
CA LEU A 114 -21.49 13.95 11.62
C LEU A 114 -21.62 15.46 11.53
N ASP A 115 -22.19 15.93 10.43
CA ASP A 115 -22.69 17.30 10.35
C ASP A 115 -23.95 17.42 11.22
N GLY A 116 -24.01 18.44 12.06
CA GLY A 116 -25.13 18.76 12.95
C GLY A 116 -25.70 20.14 12.68
N SER A 117 -25.39 20.75 11.53
CA SER A 117 -25.89 22.04 11.13
C SER A 117 -27.39 22.01 10.82
N ASN A 118 -28.02 23.18 10.81
CA ASN A 118 -29.46 23.30 10.54
C ASN A 118 -29.82 23.21 9.05
N SER A 119 -28.81 23.18 8.16
CA SER A 119 -28.99 23.05 6.70
C SER A 119 -29.34 21.63 6.25
N ILE A 120 -29.13 20.63 7.11
CA ILE A 120 -29.44 19.23 6.83
C ILE A 120 -30.65 18.74 7.64
N TYR A 121 -31.38 19.66 8.28
CA TYR A 121 -32.64 19.35 8.96
C TYR A 121 -33.72 18.94 7.94
N PRO A 122 -34.59 17.97 8.25
CA PRO A 122 -34.61 17.12 9.45
C PRO A 122 -33.60 15.97 9.35
N TRP A 123 -32.83 15.74 10.42
CA TRP A 123 -31.70 14.78 10.49
C TRP A 123 -32.08 13.29 10.41
N GLU A 124 -33.27 12.96 9.90
CA GLU A 124 -33.80 11.58 9.86
C GLU A 124 -32.89 10.65 9.06
N GLU A 125 -32.41 11.08 7.90
CA GLU A 125 -31.48 10.29 7.06
C GLU A 125 -30.15 10.02 7.77
N VAL A 126 -29.65 10.99 8.54
CA VAL A 126 -28.43 10.82 9.34
C VAL A 126 -28.66 9.80 10.45
N GLN A 127 -29.79 9.87 11.15
CA GLN A 127 -30.17 8.91 12.19
C GLN A 127 -30.38 7.50 11.62
N ALA A 128 -31.04 7.38 10.46
CA ALA A 128 -31.26 6.12 9.78
C ALA A 128 -29.93 5.49 9.33
N PHE A 129 -29.01 6.30 8.77
CA PHE A 129 -27.66 5.86 8.44
C PHE A 129 -26.92 5.31 9.66
N LEU A 130 -26.93 6.04 10.77
CA LEU A 130 -26.29 5.60 12.02
C LEU A 130 -26.91 4.30 12.55
N GLY A 131 -28.23 4.18 12.59
CA GLY A 131 -28.91 2.97 13.02
C GLY A 131 -28.54 1.75 12.17
N ASN A 132 -28.50 1.92 10.85
CA ASN A 132 -28.12 0.87 9.91
C ASN A 132 -26.65 0.46 10.03
N ILE A 133 -25.76 1.40 10.32
CA ILE A 133 -24.32 1.14 10.52
C ILE A 133 -24.09 0.42 11.84
N LEU A 134 -24.64 0.93 12.94
CA LEU A 134 -24.42 0.37 14.28
C LEU A 134 -24.98 -1.05 14.39
N ALA A 135 -26.08 -1.36 13.69
CA ALA A 135 -26.65 -2.71 13.63
C ALA A 135 -25.74 -3.74 12.92
N ARG A 136 -24.73 -3.30 12.15
CA ARG A 136 -23.80 -4.17 11.43
C ARG A 136 -22.50 -4.45 12.21
N PHE A 137 -22.25 -3.74 13.31
CA PHE A 137 -21.08 -3.94 14.14
C PHE A 137 -21.41 -4.72 15.41
N PHE A 138 -20.53 -5.63 15.79
CA PHE A 138 -20.58 -6.32 17.09
C PHE A 138 -19.92 -5.42 18.14
N ILE A 139 -20.74 -4.71 18.92
CA ILE A 139 -20.29 -3.76 19.95
C ILE A 139 -20.42 -4.44 21.33
N GLY A 140 -19.33 -4.52 22.09
CA GLY A 140 -19.33 -5.15 23.41
C GLY A 140 -17.95 -5.19 24.08
N PRO A 141 -17.86 -5.53 25.39
CA PRO A 141 -16.58 -5.63 26.11
C PRO A 141 -15.68 -6.69 25.46
N GLY A 142 -14.50 -6.28 24.99
CA GLY A 142 -13.63 -7.16 24.19
C GLY A 142 -14.16 -7.42 22.78
N GLN A 143 -14.81 -6.43 22.17
CA GLN A 143 -15.20 -6.32 20.74
C GLN A 143 -15.02 -4.84 20.27
N THR A 144 -15.53 -4.48 19.09
CA THR A 144 -15.52 -3.11 18.54
C THR A 144 -16.12 -2.11 19.53
N GLN A 145 -15.43 -0.99 19.75
CA GLN A 145 -15.93 0.12 20.57
C GLN A 145 -16.35 1.28 19.66
N VAL A 146 -17.38 2.02 20.08
CA VAL A 146 -17.90 3.21 19.38
C VAL A 146 -17.90 4.37 20.35
#